data_AF-A0A9E0QCJ7-F1
#
_entry.id   AF-A0A9E0QCJ7-F1
#
_cell.length_a   1.000
_cell.length_b   1.000
_cell.length_c   1.000
_cell.angle_alpha   90.00
_cell.angle_beta   90.00
_cell.angle_gamma   90.00
#
_symmetry.space_group_name_H-M   'P 1'
#
loop_
_entity.id
_entity.type
_entity.pdbx_description
1 polymer ?
#
loop_
_entity_poly.entity_id
_entity_poly.type
_entity_poly.pdbx_seq_one_letter_code
_entity_poly.pdbx_strand_id
1 'polypeptide(L)'
;PVVVTIKLAKTLKNDDVNTFIVPFDIHDYKTVLGADAHVYLPTDYTDYKISFTELGDNDIIKANTPYLLEGKFNSGRYVINNVMLDFNGDKECTYNVGKLTIHGVYKMENIGHGDSYIFNGQQICKCPNTQNVYIQPYRWFFTSDAGPFDSKMMKLVYNNNETTMIAIPYVNVSFKKNIYNMKGIKMNCDESQLHHGIYIINGRKIMK
;
A
#
# COMPACT_ATOMS: atom_id res chain seq x y z
N PRO A 1 -6.15 -12.10 28.62
CA PRO A 1 -6.77 -10.90 28.00
C PRO A 1 -6.86 -9.74 29.00
N VAL A 2 -6.28 -8.59 28.67
CA VAL A 2 -6.40 -7.35 29.44
C VAL A 2 -7.25 -6.37 28.65
N VAL A 3 -8.19 -5.71 29.32
CA VAL A 3 -8.97 -4.61 28.72
C VAL A 3 -8.16 -3.34 28.86
N VAL A 4 -7.84 -2.69 27.74
CA VAL A 4 -6.99 -1.50 27.69
C VAL A 4 -7.60 -0.41 26.82
N THR A 5 -7.08 0.81 26.97
CA THR A 5 -7.30 1.89 26.01
C THR A 5 -6.09 2.01 25.10
N ILE A 6 -6.30 2.01 23.79
CA ILE A 6 -5.24 2.14 22.79
C ILE A 6 -5.26 3.54 22.20
N LYS A 7 -4.08 4.13 22.08
CA LYS A 7 -3.84 5.37 21.32
C LYS A 7 -3.06 5.02 20.06
N LEU A 8 -3.76 4.92 18.94
CA LEU A 8 -3.14 4.62 17.65
C LEU A 8 -2.68 5.93 16.99
N ALA A 9 -1.36 6.12 16.96
CA ALA A 9 -0.72 7.25 16.28
C ALA A 9 -0.45 6.90 14.81
N LYS A 10 -1.48 6.93 13.97
CA LYS A 10 -1.38 6.69 12.53
C LYS A 10 -1.98 7.87 11.76
N THR A 11 -1.27 8.36 10.76
CA THR A 11 -1.82 9.30 9.80
C THR A 11 -2.51 8.55 8.68
N LEU A 12 -3.81 8.76 8.52
CA LEU A 12 -4.58 8.33 7.35
C LEU A 12 -4.68 9.53 6.41
N LYS A 13 -4.48 9.29 5.12
CA LYS A 13 -4.62 10.31 4.10
C LYS A 13 -6.09 10.43 3.70
N ASN A 14 -6.64 11.64 3.78
CA ASN A 14 -8.00 11.89 3.28
C ASN A 14 -8.03 11.76 1.76
N ASP A 15 -9.17 11.29 1.24
CA ASP A 15 -9.46 11.20 -0.20
C ASP A 15 -8.40 10.39 -0.99
N ASP A 16 -7.72 9.47 -0.31
CA ASP A 16 -6.72 8.54 -0.85
C ASP A 16 -6.87 7.18 -0.16
N VAL A 17 -6.41 6.11 -0.82
CA VAL A 17 -6.51 4.75 -0.28
C VAL A 17 -5.39 4.48 0.72
N ASN A 18 -5.77 3.99 1.90
CA ASN A 18 -4.85 3.63 2.97
C ASN A 18 -4.92 2.12 3.27
N THR A 19 -3.78 1.44 3.34
CA THR A 19 -3.72 0.09 3.93
C THR A 19 -3.78 0.18 5.45
N PHE A 20 -4.60 -0.67 6.05
CA PHE A 20 -4.85 -0.68 7.49
C PHE A 20 -4.94 -2.10 8.03
N ILE A 21 -4.23 -2.33 9.13
CA ILE A 21 -4.32 -3.56 9.92
C ILE A 21 -3.92 -3.28 11.36
N VAL A 22 -4.63 -3.87 12.31
CA VAL A 22 -4.39 -3.71 13.74
C VAL A 22 -4.60 -5.03 14.48
N PRO A 23 -3.90 -5.29 15.60
CA PRO A 23 -3.99 -6.55 16.32
C PRO A 23 -5.17 -6.59 17.32
N PHE A 24 -6.22 -5.81 17.08
CA PHE A 24 -7.39 -5.71 17.95
C PHE A 24 -8.64 -5.29 17.16
N ASP A 25 -9.81 -5.64 17.69
CA ASP A 25 -11.09 -5.24 17.10
C ASP A 25 -11.33 -3.73 17.30
N ILE A 26 -11.90 -3.06 16.29
CA ILE A 26 -12.41 -1.68 16.39
C ILE A 26 -13.91 -1.72 16.08
N HIS A 27 -14.70 -1.55 17.14
CA HIS A 27 -16.14 -1.34 17.07
C HIS A 27 -16.44 0.12 16.70
N ASP A 28 -17.63 0.37 16.13
CA ASP A 28 -18.13 1.70 15.79
C ASP A 28 -17.08 2.55 15.06
N TYR A 29 -16.40 1.94 14.07
CA TYR A 29 -15.17 2.48 13.50
C TYR A 29 -15.36 3.88 12.90
N LYS A 30 -16.56 4.26 12.47
CA LYS A 30 -16.87 5.62 11.99
C LYS A 30 -16.75 6.68 13.10
N THR A 31 -17.02 6.33 14.36
CA THR A 31 -16.80 7.25 15.49
C THR A 31 -15.32 7.44 15.78
N VAL A 32 -14.51 6.41 15.55
CA VAL A 32 -13.07 6.41 15.79
C VAL A 32 -12.34 7.10 14.63
N LEU A 33 -12.52 6.58 13.42
CA LEU A 33 -11.78 6.95 12.23
C LEU A 33 -12.36 8.20 11.56
N GLY A 34 -13.67 8.44 11.62
CA GLY A 34 -14.37 9.54 10.96
C GLY A 34 -15.71 9.09 10.36
N ALA A 35 -16.73 9.95 10.40
CA ALA A 35 -18.08 9.60 9.93
C ALA A 35 -18.09 9.21 8.43
N ASP A 36 -17.24 9.88 7.65
CA ASP A 36 -17.04 9.65 6.21
C ASP A 36 -15.98 8.58 5.93
N ALA A 37 -15.55 7.80 6.92
CA ALA A 37 -14.60 6.71 6.70
C ALA A 37 -15.33 5.51 6.08
N HIS A 38 -14.75 4.97 5.02
CA HIS A 38 -15.16 3.75 4.35
C HIS A 38 -14.11 2.66 4.56
N VAL A 39 -14.54 1.44 4.85
CA VAL A 39 -13.66 0.30 5.16
C VAL A 39 -13.97 -0.84 4.22
N TYR A 40 -12.97 -1.35 3.53
CA TYR A 40 -13.13 -2.42 2.55
C TYR A 40 -12.32 -3.65 2.91
N LEU A 41 -12.99 -4.79 3.01
CA LEU A 41 -12.40 -6.11 3.25
C LEU A 41 -12.03 -6.75 1.90
N PRO A 42 -10.80 -7.24 1.69
CA PRO A 42 -10.50 -8.05 0.51
C PRO A 42 -11.22 -9.40 0.59
N THR A 43 -12.01 -9.71 -0.43
CA THR A 43 -12.94 -10.87 -0.43
C THR A 43 -12.68 -11.87 -1.53
N ASP A 44 -12.12 -11.47 -2.67
CA ASP A 44 -11.83 -12.39 -3.77
C ASP A 44 -10.62 -11.97 -4.62
N TYR A 45 -10.03 -12.95 -5.30
CA TYR A 45 -9.02 -12.75 -6.32
C TYR A 45 -9.28 -13.65 -7.54
N THR A 46 -9.68 -13.01 -8.65
CA THR A 46 -9.98 -13.69 -9.91
C THR A 46 -9.50 -12.84 -11.10
N ASP A 47 -8.88 -13.45 -12.11
CA ASP A 47 -8.43 -12.78 -13.35
C ASP A 47 -7.63 -11.48 -13.12
N TYR A 48 -6.64 -11.53 -12.22
CA TYR A 48 -5.81 -10.39 -11.80
C TYR A 48 -6.57 -9.25 -11.12
N LYS A 49 -7.83 -9.46 -10.71
CA LYS A 49 -8.62 -8.49 -9.95
C LYS A 49 -8.66 -8.89 -8.48
N ILE A 50 -8.31 -7.96 -7.60
CA ILE A 50 -8.60 -8.09 -6.18
C ILE A 50 -9.92 -7.37 -5.91
N SER A 51 -10.91 -8.13 -5.46
CA SER A 51 -12.23 -7.62 -5.11
C SER A 51 -12.29 -7.29 -3.63
N PHE A 52 -12.92 -6.16 -3.30
CA PHE A 52 -13.17 -5.77 -1.92
C PHE A 52 -14.66 -5.50 -1.70
N THR A 53 -15.11 -5.86 -0.50
CA THR A 53 -16.47 -5.60 -0.02
C THR A 53 -16.42 -4.54 1.07
N GLU A 54 -17.24 -3.50 0.91
CA GLU A 54 -17.38 -2.47 1.94
C GLU A 54 -18.07 -3.04 3.18
N LEU A 55 -17.57 -2.68 4.36
CA LEU A 55 -18.21 -2.97 5.63
C LEU A 55 -19.41 -2.05 5.85
N GLY A 56 -20.49 -2.58 6.41
CA GLY A 56 -21.61 -1.78 6.89
C GLY A 56 -21.23 -0.91 8.08
N ASP A 57 -22.08 0.06 8.40
CA ASP A 57 -21.83 1.03 9.49
C ASP A 57 -21.67 0.39 10.88
N ASN A 58 -22.33 -0.76 11.09
CA ASN A 58 -22.32 -1.50 12.36
C ASN A 58 -21.33 -2.67 12.36
N ASP A 59 -20.58 -2.87 11.28
CA ASP A 59 -19.59 -3.92 11.22
C ASP A 59 -18.34 -3.55 12.02
N ILE A 60 -17.58 -4.59 12.39
CA ILE A 60 -16.39 -4.47 13.22
C ILE A 60 -15.16 -4.62 12.33
N ILE A 61 -14.20 -3.71 12.45
CA ILE A 61 -12.85 -3.93 11.92
C ILE A 61 -12.20 -4.99 12.81
N LYS A 62 -11.98 -6.19 12.26
CA LYS A 62 -11.48 -7.33 13.02
C LYS A 62 -9.97 -7.29 13.20
N ALA A 63 -9.53 -7.74 14.38
CA ALA A 63 -8.13 -7.93 14.71
C ALA A 63 -7.44 -8.81 13.68
N ASN A 64 -6.23 -8.44 13.26
CA ASN A 64 -5.40 -9.21 12.33
C ASN A 64 -6.03 -9.42 10.95
N THR A 65 -6.99 -8.58 10.56
CA THR A 65 -7.59 -8.62 9.24
C THR A 65 -7.14 -7.38 8.44
N PRO A 66 -6.64 -7.56 7.21
CA PRO A 66 -6.26 -6.44 6.36
C PRO A 66 -7.49 -5.72 5.80
N TYR A 67 -7.45 -4.39 5.78
CA TYR A 67 -8.48 -3.55 5.19
C TYR A 67 -7.87 -2.45 4.32
N LEU A 68 -8.63 -1.99 3.33
CA LEU A 68 -8.43 -0.67 2.72
C LEU A 68 -9.36 0.35 3.39
N LEU A 69 -8.85 1.55 3.61
CA LEU A 69 -9.62 2.69 4.11
C LEU A 69 -9.61 3.82 3.08
N GLU A 70 -10.77 4.44 2.87
CA GLU A 70 -10.95 5.65 2.06
C GLU A 70 -11.89 6.63 2.77
N GLY A 71 -11.93 7.87 2.30
CA GLY A 71 -12.82 8.92 2.78
C GLY A 71 -12.09 9.99 3.57
N LYS A 72 -12.80 10.62 4.53
CA LYS A 72 -12.24 11.66 5.39
C LYS A 72 -12.09 11.15 6.80
N PHE A 73 -10.88 11.32 7.32
CA PHE A 73 -10.49 10.81 8.62
C PHE A 73 -10.33 11.92 9.65
N ASN A 74 -10.67 11.59 10.89
CA ASN A 74 -10.37 12.42 12.05
C ASN A 74 -8.86 12.63 12.15
N SER A 75 -8.42 13.88 12.29
CA SER A 75 -7.00 14.20 12.44
C SER A 75 -6.50 13.87 13.85
N GLY A 76 -5.34 13.22 13.98
CA GLY A 76 -4.63 13.09 15.25
C GLY A 76 -4.37 11.64 15.68
N ARG A 77 -4.45 11.38 17.00
CA ARG A 77 -4.31 10.04 17.59
C ARG A 77 -5.69 9.43 17.77
N TYR A 78 -5.96 8.30 17.13
CA TYR A 78 -7.21 7.57 17.34
C TYR A 78 -7.21 6.92 18.72
N VAL A 79 -8.28 7.12 19.48
CA VAL A 79 -8.45 6.52 20.81
C VAL A 79 -9.51 5.43 20.70
N ILE A 80 -9.09 4.20 21.00
CA ILE A 80 -9.96 3.03 21.00
C ILE A 80 -10.06 2.53 22.43
N ASN A 81 -11.27 2.59 22.99
CA ASN A 81 -11.56 2.19 24.36
C ASN A 81 -11.96 0.71 24.40
N ASN A 82 -11.86 0.11 25.60
CA ASN A 82 -12.33 -1.24 25.88
C ASN A 82 -11.75 -2.33 24.96
N VAL A 83 -10.50 -2.17 24.54
CA VAL A 83 -9.83 -3.14 23.67
C VAL A 83 -9.40 -4.34 24.50
N MET A 84 -9.90 -5.52 24.14
CA MET A 84 -9.35 -6.78 24.66
C MET A 84 -8.06 -7.11 23.91
N LEU A 85 -6.91 -6.86 24.54
CA LEU A 85 -5.62 -7.17 23.93
C LEU A 85 -5.24 -8.63 24.22
N ASP A 86 -5.11 -9.41 23.16
CA ASP A 86 -4.59 -10.79 23.16
C ASP A 86 -3.53 -10.97 22.06
N PHE A 87 -2.55 -10.07 22.06
CA PHE A 87 -1.51 -9.99 21.05
C PHE A 87 -0.13 -10.14 21.70
N ASN A 88 0.66 -11.10 21.23
CA ASN A 88 1.99 -11.40 21.77
C ASN A 88 3.14 -10.94 20.84
N GLY A 89 2.88 -10.10 19.82
CA GLY A 89 3.96 -9.53 18.99
C GLY A 89 4.54 -10.45 17.91
N ASP A 90 4.43 -11.76 18.10
CA ASP A 90 5.13 -12.78 17.31
C ASP A 90 4.25 -13.49 16.28
N LYS A 91 2.95 -13.22 16.26
CA LYS A 91 2.04 -13.81 15.26
C LYS A 91 2.29 -13.18 13.89
N GLU A 92 2.73 -14.01 12.96
CA GLU A 92 2.64 -13.72 11.53
C GLU A 92 1.18 -13.46 11.17
N CYS A 93 0.91 -12.32 10.54
CA CYS A 93 -0.43 -11.90 10.20
C CYS A 93 -0.68 -12.10 8.71
N THR A 94 -0.92 -13.33 8.30
CA THR A 94 -1.23 -13.65 6.90
C THR A 94 -2.74 -13.78 6.68
N TYR A 95 -3.20 -13.29 5.53
CA TYR A 95 -4.59 -13.38 5.11
C TYR A 95 -4.64 -13.77 3.63
N ASN A 96 -5.25 -14.92 3.33
CA ASN A 96 -5.25 -15.48 1.98
C ASN A 96 -6.50 -15.06 1.22
N VAL A 97 -6.31 -14.64 -0.03
CA VAL A 97 -7.38 -14.26 -0.95
C VAL A 97 -7.09 -14.92 -2.30
N GLY A 98 -7.73 -16.05 -2.55
CA GLY A 98 -7.41 -16.88 -3.72
C GLY A 98 -5.93 -17.28 -3.74
N LYS A 99 -5.19 -16.78 -4.74
CA LYS A 99 -3.74 -17.00 -4.92
C LYS A 99 -2.86 -15.89 -4.35
N LEU A 100 -3.45 -14.93 -3.63
CA LEU A 100 -2.74 -13.85 -2.98
C LEU A 100 -2.58 -14.13 -1.50
N THR A 101 -1.39 -13.85 -0.99
CA THR A 101 -1.09 -13.85 0.44
C THR A 101 -0.88 -12.42 0.87
N ILE A 102 -1.78 -11.89 1.68
CA ILE A 102 -1.66 -10.55 2.28
C ILE A 102 -0.89 -10.69 3.59
N HIS A 103 0.12 -9.85 3.77
CA HIS A 103 1.03 -9.83 4.91
C HIS A 103 0.81 -8.55 5.72
N GLY A 104 0.24 -8.72 6.90
CA GLY A 104 0.03 -7.69 7.89
C GLY A 104 1.28 -7.42 8.73
N VAL A 105 1.61 -6.15 8.90
CA VAL A 105 2.88 -5.74 9.50
C VAL A 105 2.64 -4.84 10.71
N TYR A 106 3.15 -5.22 11.88
CA TYR A 106 2.99 -4.49 13.15
C TYR A 106 4.24 -3.76 13.64
N LYS A 107 5.37 -3.93 12.94
CA LYS A 107 6.64 -3.25 13.17
C LYS A 107 7.27 -2.91 11.83
N MET A 108 8.20 -1.96 11.76
CA MET A 108 8.82 -1.65 10.46
C MET A 108 9.50 -2.90 9.89
N GLU A 109 9.22 -3.23 8.62
CA GLU A 109 9.66 -4.47 8.00
C GLU A 109 10.23 -4.23 6.61
N ASN A 110 11.29 -4.96 6.26
CA ASN A 110 11.91 -4.89 4.94
C ASN A 110 11.21 -5.89 4.00
N ILE A 111 10.49 -5.36 3.03
CA ILE A 111 9.69 -6.13 2.06
C ILE A 111 10.33 -6.16 0.67
N GLY A 112 11.53 -5.61 0.54
CA GLY A 112 12.25 -5.50 -0.74
C GLY A 112 12.80 -6.82 -1.27
N HIS A 113 12.69 -7.89 -0.48
CA HIS A 113 13.08 -9.24 -0.87
C HIS A 113 11.86 -9.97 -1.44
N GLY A 114 11.82 -10.22 -2.75
CA GLY A 114 10.79 -11.05 -3.41
C GLY A 114 9.81 -10.30 -4.33
N ASP A 115 8.78 -11.02 -4.79
CA ASP A 115 7.66 -10.51 -5.61
C ASP A 115 6.57 -9.88 -4.71
N SER A 116 6.96 -8.86 -3.92
CA SER A 116 6.06 -8.12 -3.04
C SER A 116 5.36 -6.97 -3.79
N TYR A 117 4.11 -6.68 -3.40
CA TYR A 117 3.31 -5.60 -3.95
C TYR A 117 2.70 -4.75 -2.84
N ILE A 118 2.68 -3.43 -3.03
CA ILE A 118 2.12 -2.45 -2.08
C ILE A 118 1.07 -1.58 -2.75
N PHE A 119 0.25 -0.94 -1.93
CA PHE A 119 -0.66 0.12 -2.37
C PHE A 119 0.01 1.48 -2.18
N ASN A 120 0.02 2.29 -3.24
CA ASN A 120 0.38 3.70 -3.21
C ASN A 120 -0.82 4.51 -3.68
N GLY A 121 -1.69 4.84 -2.73
CA GLY A 121 -3.02 5.33 -3.04
C GLY A 121 -3.81 4.30 -3.84
N GLN A 122 -4.44 4.75 -4.92
CA GLN A 122 -5.23 3.90 -5.81
C GLN A 122 -4.41 2.96 -6.73
N GLN A 123 -3.08 2.95 -6.62
CA GLN A 123 -2.20 2.16 -7.50
C GLN A 123 -1.52 1.02 -6.75
N ILE A 124 -1.42 -0.15 -7.36
CA ILE A 124 -0.57 -1.24 -6.84
C ILE A 124 0.82 -1.14 -7.45
N CYS A 125 1.84 -1.06 -6.60
CA CYS A 125 3.23 -0.96 -6.98
C CYS A 125 3.95 -2.28 -6.67
N LYS A 126 4.63 -2.88 -7.66
CA LYS A 126 5.58 -3.96 -7.39
C LYS A 126 6.82 -3.39 -6.69
N CYS A 127 7.22 -3.99 -5.57
CA CYS A 127 8.46 -3.60 -4.90
C CYS A 127 9.66 -4.01 -5.76
N PRO A 128 10.63 -3.12 -6.02
CA PRO A 128 11.86 -3.50 -6.67
C PRO A 128 12.62 -4.46 -5.76
N ASN A 129 13.15 -5.56 -6.31
CA ASN A 129 13.95 -6.53 -5.57
C ASN A 129 15.29 -5.89 -5.13
N THR A 130 15.24 -5.08 -4.08
CA THR A 130 16.32 -4.22 -3.59
C THR A 130 16.32 -4.25 -2.07
N GLN A 131 17.50 -4.16 -1.46
CA GLN A 131 17.68 -4.41 -0.04
C GLN A 131 17.06 -3.37 0.90
N ASN A 132 16.47 -2.28 0.40
CA ASN A 132 16.06 -1.13 1.23
C ASN A 132 14.62 -0.67 0.94
N VAL A 133 13.65 -1.58 0.90
CA VAL A 133 12.22 -1.23 0.78
C VAL A 133 11.52 -1.57 2.07
N TYR A 134 11.16 -0.54 2.84
CA TYR A 134 10.53 -0.71 4.15
C TYR A 134 9.05 -0.32 4.13
N ILE A 135 8.22 -1.13 4.78
CA ILE A 135 6.83 -0.79 5.06
C ILE A 135 6.70 -0.35 6.52
N GLN A 136 5.92 0.71 6.74
CA GLN A 136 5.64 1.24 8.07
C GLN A 136 4.66 0.33 8.83
N PRO A 137 4.69 0.31 10.18
CA PRO A 137 3.75 -0.46 10.99
C PRO A 137 2.26 -0.20 10.68
N TYR A 138 1.43 -1.17 11.04
CA TYR A 138 -0.03 -1.18 10.89
C TYR A 138 -0.50 -1.05 9.44
N ARG A 139 0.34 -1.48 8.51
CA ARG A 139 0.07 -1.57 7.07
C ARG A 139 0.21 -3.01 6.65
N TRP A 140 -0.20 -3.29 5.42
CA TRP A 140 -0.02 -4.59 4.82
C TRP A 140 0.46 -4.45 3.38
N PHE A 141 1.15 -5.49 2.91
CA PHE A 141 1.56 -5.71 1.53
C PHE A 141 1.05 -7.10 1.11
N PHE A 142 1.25 -7.51 -0.14
CA PHE A 142 0.87 -8.86 -0.54
C PHE A 142 1.88 -9.47 -1.51
N THR A 143 1.88 -10.80 -1.56
CA THR A 143 2.63 -11.63 -2.50
C THR A 143 1.65 -12.51 -3.26
N SER A 144 2.13 -13.23 -4.28
CA SER A 144 1.32 -14.24 -4.95
C SER A 144 2.10 -15.44 -5.40
N ASP A 145 1.44 -16.59 -5.26
CA ASP A 145 1.93 -17.89 -5.72
C ASP A 145 1.60 -18.13 -7.21
N ALA A 146 0.89 -17.21 -7.86
CA ALA A 146 0.58 -17.29 -9.30
C ALA A 146 1.78 -16.96 -10.21
N GLY A 147 2.96 -16.71 -9.64
CA GLY A 147 4.15 -16.23 -10.35
C GLY A 147 4.19 -14.70 -10.49
N PRO A 148 5.24 -14.14 -11.12
CA PRO A 148 5.38 -12.71 -11.26
C PRO A 148 4.25 -12.16 -12.14
N PHE A 149 3.39 -11.34 -11.55
CA PHE A 149 2.35 -10.63 -12.28
C PHE A 149 2.95 -9.61 -13.23
N ASP A 150 2.36 -9.49 -14.44
CA ASP A 150 2.47 -8.23 -15.15
C ASP A 150 1.72 -7.20 -14.32
N SER A 151 2.47 -6.34 -13.63
CA SER A 151 1.93 -5.25 -12.82
C SER A 151 0.92 -4.39 -13.59
N LYS A 152 0.89 -4.39 -14.93
CA LYS A 152 -0.12 -3.65 -15.71
C LYS A 152 -1.50 -4.32 -15.75
N MET A 153 -1.60 -5.60 -15.42
CA MET A 153 -2.83 -6.39 -15.51
C MET A 153 -3.65 -6.35 -14.22
N MET A 154 -2.98 -6.15 -13.08
CA MET A 154 -3.65 -6.18 -11.79
C MET A 154 -4.57 -4.96 -11.61
N LYS A 155 -5.74 -5.21 -11.01
CA LYS A 155 -6.81 -4.24 -10.84
C LYS A 155 -7.44 -4.38 -9.46
N LEU A 156 -7.84 -3.26 -8.88
CA LEU A 156 -8.67 -3.24 -7.69
C LEU A 156 -10.11 -3.05 -8.11
N VAL A 157 -11.00 -3.79 -7.47
CA VAL A 157 -12.45 -3.67 -7.67
C VAL A 157 -13.07 -3.44 -6.30
N TYR A 158 -13.48 -2.20 -6.06
CA TYR A 158 -14.28 -1.78 -4.92
C TYR A 158 -15.27 -0.71 -5.39
N ASN A 159 -16.28 -0.37 -4.58
CA ASN A 159 -17.33 0.60 -4.95
C ASN A 159 -18.09 0.24 -6.24
N ASN A 160 -18.51 -1.02 -6.39
CA ASN A 160 -19.45 -1.47 -7.43
C ASN A 160 -19.14 -1.10 -8.90
N ASN A 161 -17.91 -0.72 -9.28
CA ASN A 161 -17.31 -0.85 -10.65
C ASN A 161 -16.05 0.01 -10.88
N GLU A 162 -15.56 0.80 -9.91
CA GLU A 162 -14.36 1.61 -10.16
C GLU A 162 -13.11 0.73 -10.19
N THR A 163 -12.49 0.66 -11.37
CA THR A 163 -11.30 -0.14 -11.63
C THR A 163 -10.09 0.79 -11.63
N THR A 164 -9.26 0.72 -10.59
CA THR A 164 -8.04 1.51 -10.57
C THR A 164 -6.91 0.75 -11.27
N MET A 165 -6.35 1.36 -12.30
CA MET A 165 -5.21 0.80 -13.04
C MET A 165 -3.92 1.04 -12.27
N ILE A 166 -3.04 0.07 -12.34
CA ILE A 166 -1.70 0.16 -11.78
C ILE A 166 -0.85 1.13 -12.58
N ALA A 167 -0.31 2.16 -11.92
CA ALA A 167 0.89 2.79 -12.43
C ALA A 167 2.08 1.92 -12.06
N ILE A 168 2.93 1.67 -13.06
CA ILE A 168 4.22 1.03 -12.88
C ILE A 168 4.93 1.72 -11.70
N PRO A 169 5.39 0.96 -10.67
CA PRO A 169 6.11 1.51 -9.54
C PRO A 169 7.24 2.41 -10.04
N TYR A 170 7.09 3.71 -9.85
CA TYR A 170 8.18 4.63 -10.07
C TYR A 170 9.06 4.59 -8.84
N VAL A 171 10.20 3.92 -8.95
CA VAL A 171 11.27 4.13 -7.99
C VAL A 171 11.71 5.57 -8.18
N ASN A 172 11.38 6.42 -7.21
CA ASN A 172 11.97 7.75 -7.08
C ASN A 172 13.40 7.54 -6.55
N VAL A 173 14.21 6.82 -7.31
CA VAL A 173 15.65 6.80 -7.10
C VAL A 173 16.06 8.23 -7.39
N SER A 174 16.57 8.92 -6.37
CA SER A 174 17.40 10.09 -6.57
C SER A 174 18.65 9.62 -7.33
N PHE A 175 18.50 9.32 -8.61
CA PHE A 175 19.64 9.20 -9.49
C PHE A 175 20.35 10.55 -9.38
N LYS A 176 21.63 10.53 -9.00
CA LYS A 176 22.51 11.63 -9.43
C LYS A 176 22.17 11.87 -10.91
N LYS A 177 21.78 13.09 -11.28
CA LYS A 177 21.34 13.47 -12.64
C LYS A 177 22.45 13.15 -13.65
N ASN A 178 22.57 11.88 -14.02
CA ASN A 178 23.49 11.42 -15.04
C ASN A 178 22.71 11.48 -16.34
N ILE A 179 23.19 12.28 -17.28
CA ILE A 179 22.62 12.45 -18.60
C ILE A 179 23.37 11.50 -19.54
N TYR A 180 22.67 10.80 -20.42
CA TYR A 180 23.27 9.95 -21.42
C TYR A 180 22.73 10.30 -22.80
N ASN A 181 23.53 10.13 -23.84
CA ASN A 181 23.05 10.21 -25.21
C ASN A 181 22.33 8.91 -25.62
N MET A 182 21.73 8.88 -26.82
CA MET A 182 21.03 7.69 -27.35
C MET A 182 21.93 6.45 -27.56
N LYS A 183 23.26 6.60 -27.50
CA LYS A 183 24.22 5.49 -27.53
C LYS A 183 24.59 4.97 -26.13
N GLY A 184 23.96 5.50 -25.08
CA GLY A 184 24.24 5.12 -23.69
C GLY A 184 25.53 5.71 -23.12
N ILE A 185 26.14 6.70 -23.79
CA ILE A 185 27.37 7.35 -23.30
C ILE A 185 26.99 8.44 -22.32
N LYS A 186 27.60 8.41 -21.13
CA LYS A 186 27.39 9.43 -20.09
C LYS A 186 27.94 10.79 -20.56
N MET A 187 27.13 11.81 -20.43
CA MET A 187 27.45 13.21 -20.70
C MET A 187 27.83 13.90 -19.39
N ASN A 188 28.96 14.62 -19.39
CA ASN A 188 29.39 15.48 -18.29
C ASN A 188 28.86 16.90 -18.52
N CYS A 189 27.55 17.07 -18.44
CA CYS A 189 26.91 18.37 -18.54
C CYS A 189 25.63 18.41 -17.70
N ASP A 190 25.16 19.61 -17.44
CA ASP A 190 23.85 19.84 -16.83
C ASP A 190 22.75 19.91 -17.89
N GLU A 191 21.52 19.69 -17.45
CA GLU A 191 20.33 19.65 -18.30
C GLU A 191 20.03 20.99 -19.01
N SER A 192 20.53 22.10 -18.47
CA SER A 192 20.44 23.45 -19.07
C SER A 192 21.38 23.64 -20.24
N GLN A 193 22.39 22.78 -20.40
CA GLN A 193 23.40 22.85 -21.44
C GLN A 193 23.12 21.88 -22.61
N LEU A 194 22.00 21.16 -22.55
CA LEU A 194 21.59 20.26 -23.63
C LEU A 194 21.03 21.04 -24.80
N HIS A 195 21.57 20.77 -25.99
CA HIS A 195 21.00 21.22 -27.25
C HIS A 195 19.75 20.41 -27.60
N HIS A 196 19.01 20.84 -28.63
CA HIS A 196 17.85 20.10 -29.11
C HIS A 196 18.25 18.67 -29.49
N GLY A 197 17.53 17.69 -28.96
CA GLY A 197 17.88 16.30 -29.15
C GLY A 197 17.22 15.37 -28.14
N ILE A 198 17.52 14.09 -28.29
CA ILE A 198 16.96 13.05 -27.43
C ILE A 198 18.04 12.52 -26.50
N TYR A 199 17.74 12.54 -25.21
CA TYR A 199 18.63 12.13 -24.14
C TYR A 199 17.98 11.08 -23.25
N ILE A 200 18.80 10.30 -22.56
CA ILE A 200 18.37 9.41 -21.49
C ILE A 200 18.72 10.08 -20.16
N ILE A 201 17.71 10.45 -19.38
CA ILE A 201 17.86 11.11 -18.08
C ILE A 201 17.03 10.33 -17.08
N ASN A 202 17.63 9.87 -15.99
CA ASN A 202 16.98 9.03 -14.98
C ASN A 202 16.25 7.80 -15.58
N GLY A 203 16.87 7.17 -16.59
CA GLY A 203 16.32 6.01 -17.28
C GLY A 203 15.13 6.30 -18.22
N ARG A 204 14.79 7.57 -18.47
CA ARG A 204 13.73 7.97 -19.40
C ARG A 204 14.30 8.67 -20.62
N LYS A 205 13.67 8.44 -21.76
CA LYS A 205 13.93 9.18 -23.00
C LYS A 205 13.26 10.56 -22.90
N ILE A 206 14.03 11.62 -22.94
CA ILE A 206 13.57 13.01 -22.87
C ILE A 206 14.00 13.73 -24.15
N MET A 207 13.07 14.45 -24.76
CA MET A 207 13.36 15.35 -25.87
C MET A 207 13.54 16.76 -25.30
N LYS A 208 14.71 17.34 -25.54
CA LYS A 208 15.03 18.74 -25.28
C LYS A 208 14.98 19.53 -26.58
#